data_AF-A0A8T4MW47-F1
#
_entry.id   AF-A0A8T4MW47-F1
#
_cell.length_a   1.000
_cell.length_b   1.000
_cell.length_c   1.000
_cell.angle_alpha   90.00
_cell.angle_beta   90.00
_cell.angle_gamma   90.00
#
_symmetry.space_group_name_H-M   'P 1'
#
loop_
_entity.id
_entity.type
_entity.pdbx_description
1 polymer ?
#
loop_
_entity_poly.entity_id
_entity_poly.type
_entity_poly.pdbx_seq_one_letter_code
_entity_poly.pdbx_strand_id
1 'polypeptide(L)' 'MIGARTANTIRDPEMVVADLMKRYSKQIEKFYGLSVDGDSEALIEQLGRKKGFLKKGGVVDEPRTAKTIIRDWQEGKIRV' A
#
# COMPACT_ATOMS: atom_id res chain seq x y z
N MET A 1 -0.71 19.48 -12.71
CA MET A 1 0.19 18.45 -12.15
C MET A 1 -0.04 18.41 -10.65
N ILE A 2 -0.80 17.44 -10.15
CA ILE A 2 -0.99 17.29 -8.70
C ILE A 2 0.29 16.69 -8.13
N GLY A 3 0.86 17.40 -7.15
CA GLY A 3 2.23 17.29 -6.72
C GLY A 3 2.61 15.86 -6.32
N ALA A 4 3.66 15.38 -6.98
CA ALA A 4 4.50 14.30 -6.51
C ALA A 4 5.17 14.73 -5.19
N ARG A 5 4.42 14.75 -4.10
CA ARG A 5 5.01 14.68 -2.77
C ARG A 5 5.55 13.26 -2.67
N THR A 6 6.86 13.15 -2.88
CA THR A 6 7.64 11.92 -2.77
C THR A 6 7.10 11.06 -1.64
N ALA A 7 6.85 9.77 -1.88
CA ALA A 7 6.32 8.83 -0.87
C ALA A 7 7.08 8.90 0.48
N ASN A 8 8.33 9.37 0.47
CA ASN A 8 9.16 9.62 1.65
C ASN A 8 8.73 10.80 2.55
N THR A 9 7.93 11.75 2.05
CA THR A 9 7.46 12.95 2.81
C THR A 9 6.02 12.86 3.30
N ILE A 10 5.32 11.76 2.97
CA ILE A 10 3.97 11.51 3.44
C ILE A 10 4.06 11.20 4.93
N ARG A 11 3.40 12.03 5.76
CA ARG A 11 3.36 11.84 7.21
C ARG A 11 2.68 10.52 7.58
N ASP A 12 1.57 10.21 6.91
CA ASP A 12 0.73 9.04 7.19
C ASP A 12 0.45 8.25 5.89
N PRO A 13 1.42 7.46 5.39
CA PRO A 13 1.25 6.72 4.14
C PRO A 13 0.11 5.69 4.19
N GLU A 14 -0.22 5.15 5.36
CA GLU A 14 -1.33 4.22 5.58
C GLU A 14 -2.67 4.87 5.21
N MET A 15 -2.87 6.14 5.59
CA MET A 15 -4.07 6.91 5.24
C MET A 15 -4.22 7.10 3.72
N VAL A 16 -3.10 7.31 3.02
CA VAL A 16 -3.11 7.42 1.55
C VAL A 16 -3.48 6.08 0.93
N VAL A 17 -2.99 4.97 1.46
CA VAL A 17 -3.40 3.62 1.02
C VAL A 17 -4.89 3.39 1.27
N ALA A 18 -5.42 3.81 2.42
CA ALA A 18 -6.85 3.72 2.71
C ALA A 18 -7.69 4.49 1.67
N ASP A 19 -7.28 5.69 1.29
CA ASP A 19 -7.97 6.47 0.26
C ASP A 19 -7.85 5.87 -1.15
N LEU A 20 -6.71 5.25 -1.47
CA LEU A 20 -6.55 4.48 -2.71
C LEU A 20 -7.47 3.26 -2.73
N MET A 21 -7.56 2.52 -1.62
CA MET A 21 -8.41 1.34 -1.49
C MET A 21 -9.90 1.68 -1.62
N LYS A 22 -10.35 2.83 -1.12
CA LYS A 22 -11.74 3.30 -1.32
C LYS A 22 -12.13 3.45 -2.80
N ARG A 23 -11.16 3.74 -3.69
CA ARG A 23 -11.41 4.04 -5.11
C ARG A 23 -11.03 2.89 -6.04
N TYR A 24 -9.98 2.15 -5.70
CA TYR A 24 -9.30 1.23 -6.59
C TYR A 24 -9.00 -0.13 -5.94
N SER A 25 -9.74 -0.52 -4.89
CA SER A 25 -9.53 -1.79 -4.16
C SER A 25 -9.37 -2.98 -5.10
N LYS A 26 -10.31 -3.16 -6.04
CA LYS A 26 -10.29 -4.28 -7.00
C LYS A 26 -9.00 -4.34 -7.83
N GLN A 27 -8.52 -3.20 -8.31
CA GLN A 27 -7.31 -3.11 -9.12
C GLN A 27 -6.06 -3.39 -8.30
N ILE A 28 -6.00 -2.86 -7.08
CA ILE A 28 -4.89 -3.05 -6.14
C ILE A 28 -4.82 -4.52 -5.68
N GLU A 29 -5.95 -5.10 -5.28
CA GLU A 29 -6.10 -6.51 -4.90
C GLU A 29 -5.66 -7.45 -6.02
N LYS A 30 -6.15 -7.19 -7.24
CA LYS A 30 -5.75 -7.96 -8.44
C LYS A 30 -4.26 -7.84 -8.72
N PHE A 31 -3.67 -6.65 -8.58
CA PHE A 31 -2.24 -6.43 -8.84
C PHE A 31 -1.37 -7.21 -7.84
N TYR A 32 -1.73 -7.21 -6.56
CA TYR A 32 -0.97 -7.93 -5.54
C TYR A 32 -1.34 -9.42 -5.39
N GLY A 33 -2.44 -9.85 -6.01
CA GLY A 33 -2.99 -11.20 -5.88
C GLY A 33 -3.38 -11.48 -4.44
N LEU A 34 -4.08 -10.53 -3.80
CA LEU A 34 -4.58 -10.62 -2.43
C LEU A 34 -6.09 -10.35 -2.45
N SER A 35 -6.85 -11.03 -1.61
CA SER A 35 -8.28 -10.78 -1.39
C SER A 35 -8.43 -10.19 0.01
N VAL A 36 -8.71 -8.90 0.08
CA VAL A 36 -8.85 -8.17 1.35
C VAL A 36 -10.17 -7.40 1.43
N ASP A 37 -11.03 -7.54 0.42
CA ASP A 37 -12.39 -6.99 0.39
C ASP A 37 -12.43 -5.48 0.67
N GLY A 38 -11.44 -4.74 0.15
CA GLY A 38 -11.31 -3.30 0.35
C GLY A 38 -10.66 -2.86 1.66
N ASP A 39 -10.30 -3.79 2.56
CA ASP A 39 -9.63 -3.46 3.82
C ASP A 39 -8.15 -3.10 3.59
N SER A 40 -7.83 -1.83 3.83
CA SER A 40 -6.47 -1.31 3.68
C SER A 40 -5.50 -1.80 4.74
N GLU A 41 -5.95 -2.04 5.97
CA GLU A 41 -5.09 -2.57 7.03
C GLU A 41 -4.73 -4.02 6.72
N ALA A 42 -5.71 -4.82 6.31
CA ALA A 42 -5.48 -6.18 5.85
C ALA A 42 -4.55 -6.23 4.62
N LEU A 43 -4.69 -5.30 3.67
CA LEU A 43 -3.77 -5.20 2.53
C LEU A 43 -2.33 -4.99 2.99
N ILE A 44 -2.11 -4.01 3.87
CA ILE A 44 -0.78 -3.63 4.36
C ILE A 44 -0.18 -4.81 5.14
N GLU A 45 -0.94 -5.45 6.01
CA GLU A 45 -0.48 -6.59 6.81
C GLU A 45 -0.09 -7.78 5.92
N GLN A 46 -0.99 -8.21 5.03
CA GLN A 46 -0.75 -9.36 4.15
C GLN A 46 0.40 -9.10 3.17
N LEU A 47 0.43 -7.90 2.56
CA LEU A 47 1.49 -7.55 1.62
C LEU A 47 2.84 -7.42 2.32
N GLY A 48 2.86 -6.82 3.51
CA GLY A 48 4.06 -6.66 4.33
C GLY A 48 4.66 -8.01 4.70
N ARG A 49 3.83 -8.97 5.14
CA ARG A 49 4.25 -10.35 5.38
C ARG A 49 4.75 -11.03 4.10
N LYS A 50 3.99 -10.94 3.00
CA LYS A 50 4.36 -11.54 1.70
C LYS A 50 5.70 -11.01 1.17
N LYS A 51 6.04 -9.75 1.42
CA LYS A 51 7.31 -9.12 1.01
C LYS A 51 8.42 -9.21 2.06
N GLY A 52 8.16 -9.78 3.24
CA GLY A 52 9.13 -9.84 4.34
C GLY A 52 9.47 -8.46 4.93
N PHE A 53 8.57 -7.48 4.80
CA PHE A 53 8.73 -6.15 5.40
C PHE A 53 8.34 -6.22 6.87
N LEU A 54 9.23 -6.82 7.67
CA LEU A 54 9.01 -7.06 9.09
C LEU A 54 10.01 -6.25 9.92
N LYS A 55 9.54 -5.70 11.04
CA LYS A 55 10.33 -5.15 12.13
C LYS A 55 10.78 -6.27 13.08
N LYS A 56 11.59 -5.91 14.07
CA LYS A 56 11.98 -6.81 15.16
C LYS A 56 10.72 -7.37 15.85
N GLY A 57 10.71 -8.68 16.06
CA GLY A 57 9.54 -9.39 16.64
C GLY A 57 8.52 -9.88 15.61
N GLY A 58 8.79 -9.75 14.30
CA GLY A 58 7.92 -10.32 13.26
C GLY A 58 6.65 -9.51 12.98
N VAL A 59 6.59 -8.28 13.48
CA VAL A 59 5.51 -7.30 13.22
C VAL A 59 5.76 -6.65 11.87
N VAL A 60 4.72 -6.43 11.07
CA VAL A 60 4.86 -5.77 9.77
C VAL A 60 5.33 -4.32 9.91
N ASP A 61 6.22 -3.93 9.00
CA ASP A 61 6.61 -2.54 8.81
C ASP A 61 5.55 -1.85 7.93
N GLU A 62 4.44 -1.45 8.56
CA GLU A 62 3.30 -0.80 7.89
C GLU A 62 3.71 0.44 7.09
N PRO A 63 4.51 1.40 7.61
CA PRO A 63 4.91 2.58 6.84
C PRO A 63 5.70 2.24 5.57
N ARG A 64 6.60 1.27 5.66
CA ARG A 64 7.39 0.81 4.50
C ARG A 64 6.51 0.12 3.46
N THR A 65 5.55 -0.67 3.92
CA THR A 65 4.61 -1.38 3.05
C THR A 65 3.68 -0.39 2.36
N ALA A 66 3.10 0.55 3.10
CA ALA A 66 2.23 1.59 2.55
C ALA A 66 2.95 2.47 1.52
N LYS A 67 4.19 2.91 1.80
CA LYS A 67 5.01 3.65 0.83
C LYS A 67 5.30 2.84 -0.45
N THR A 68 5.43 1.53 -0.32
CA THR A 68 5.63 0.64 -1.48
C THR A 68 4.37 0.59 -2.35
N ILE A 69 3.18 0.47 -1.74
CA ILE A 69 1.90 0.50 -2.45
C ILE A 69 1.71 1.83 -3.19
N ILE A 70 1.94 2.95 -2.51
CA ILE A 70 1.83 4.29 -3.09
C ILE A 70 2.78 4.45 -4.27
N ARG A 71 4.04 3.99 -4.13
CA ARG A 71 5.02 4.07 -5.22
C ARG A 71 4.60 3.21 -6.42
N ASP A 72 4.16 1.98 -6.20
CA ASP A 72 3.70 1.11 -7.29
C ASP A 72 2.50 1.71 -8.03
N TRP A 73 1.60 2.40 -7.31
CA TRP A 73 0.52 3.18 -7.91
C TRP A 73 1.02 4.40 -8.69
N GLN A 74 1.91 5.21 -8.10
CA GLN A 74 2.47 6.43 -8.73
C GLN A 74 3.30 6.13 -9.99
N GLU A 75 4.00 4.99 -10.01
CA GLU A 75 4.77 4.51 -11.16
C GLU A 75 3.88 3.88 -12.26
N GLY A 76 2.56 3.83 -12.05
CA GLY A 76 1.60 3.27 -13.01
C GLY A 76 1.65 1.74 -13.15
N LYS A 77 2.29 1.03 -12.21
CA LYS A 77 2.32 -0.44 -12.20
C LYS A 77 0.93 -1.01 -11.89
N ILE A 78 0.23 -0.37 -10.95
CA ILE A 78 -1.17 -0.66 -10.67
C ILE A 78 -2.02 0.01 -11.75
N ARG A 79 -2.57 -0.80 -12.65
CA ARG A 79 -3.49 -0.32 -13.69
C ARG A 79 -4.85 -0.03 -13.05
N VAL A 80 -5.11 1.24 -12.75
CA VAL A 80 -6.38 1.74 -12.17
C VAL A 80 -7.39 2.14 -13.23
#